data_AF-A0A7I8DMK1-F1
#
_entry.id   AF-A0A7I8DMK1-F1
#
_cell.length_a   1.000
_cell.length_b   1.000
_cell.length_c   1.000
_cell.angle_alpha   90.00
_cell.angle_beta   90.00
_cell.angle_gamma   90.00
#
_symmetry.space_group_name_H-M   'P 1'
#
loop_
_entity.id
_entity.type
_entity.pdbx_description
1 polymer ?
#
loop_
_entity_poly.entity_id
_entity_poly.type
_entity_poly.pdbx_seq_one_letter_code
_entity_poly.pdbx_strand_id
1 'polypeptide(L)'
;MVKILTSGFSDEFPKDFILQLRSFMKSDMIFAFIASEFENIYEKTDWYCKNFLKMFSDAGIHFSRADVIDSRVTDETAQAIVKSADVIWLAGGDTPIQYAYLKAYGLIPYLREHRGVIIGMSAGSINMSKTAVCSVTCGHSKLDIYEALGLVEFSIEPHLDVNNISEELLMLSEKYPLYGICDDGAIICTEDNTSYIGDIFLINNRHVSRMM
;
A
#
# COMPACT_ATOMS: atom_id res chain seq x y z
N MET A 1 10.58 -8.62 -7.46
CA MET A 1 9.77 -7.45 -7.02
C MET A 1 9.65 -7.48 -5.51
N VAL A 2 9.86 -6.35 -4.85
CA VAL A 2 9.63 -6.20 -3.40
C VAL A 2 8.26 -5.56 -3.21
N LYS A 3 7.43 -6.13 -2.33
CA LYS A 3 6.07 -5.67 -2.04
C LYS A 3 6.01 -5.24 -0.58
N ILE A 4 5.65 -3.99 -0.34
CA ILE A 4 5.60 -3.42 1.00
C ILE A 4 4.15 -2.98 1.25
N LEU A 5 3.50 -3.57 2.24
CA LEU A 5 2.14 -3.24 2.64
C LEU A 5 2.21 -2.50 3.97
N THR A 6 1.71 -1.26 4.01
CA THR A 6 1.78 -0.38 5.18
C THR A 6 0.40 0.05 5.64
N SER A 7 0.29 0.42 6.92
CA SER A 7 -0.86 1.14 7.46
C SER A 7 -0.70 2.65 7.21
N GLY A 8 -1.04 3.51 8.17
CA GLY A 8 -0.58 4.89 8.22
C GLY A 8 0.80 4.98 8.86
N PHE A 9 1.51 6.04 8.50
CA PHE A 9 2.66 6.53 9.26
C PHE A 9 2.27 7.81 9.95
N SER A 10 2.88 8.07 11.10
CA SER A 10 2.79 9.36 11.79
C SER A 10 3.63 10.43 11.05
N ASP A 11 4.71 10.92 11.65
CA ASP A 11 5.53 11.99 11.08
C ASP A 11 6.85 11.50 10.46
N GLU A 12 7.29 10.30 10.81
CA GLU A 12 8.54 9.70 10.33
C GLU A 12 8.40 8.19 10.09
N PHE A 13 9.29 7.63 9.27
CA PHE A 13 9.34 6.18 9.10
C PHE A 13 9.97 5.52 10.34
N PRO A 14 9.42 4.39 10.82
CA PRO A 14 10.03 3.61 11.90
C PRO A 14 11.46 3.22 11.56
N LYS A 15 12.34 3.20 12.57
CA LYS A 15 13.78 2.91 12.37
C LYS A 15 14.02 1.57 11.67
N ASP A 16 13.32 0.52 12.09
CA ASP A 16 13.46 -0.81 11.49
C ASP A 16 12.93 -0.83 10.06
N PHE A 17 11.89 -0.03 9.76
CA PHE A 17 11.41 0.14 8.40
C PHE A 17 12.45 0.85 7.53
N ILE A 18 13.09 1.91 8.02
CA ILE A 18 14.18 2.61 7.32
C ILE A 18 15.34 1.66 6.99
N LEU A 19 15.73 0.80 7.95
CA LEU A 19 16.79 -0.19 7.72
C LEU A 19 16.44 -1.14 6.57
N GLN A 20 15.19 -1.62 6.51
CA GLN A 20 14.72 -2.46 5.42
C GLN A 20 14.68 -1.69 4.09
N LEU A 21 14.12 -0.48 4.07
CA LEU A 21 14.05 0.35 2.86
C LEU A 21 15.44 0.57 2.23
N ARG A 22 16.45 0.88 3.04
CA ARG A 22 17.84 1.07 2.57
C ARG A 22 18.46 -0.19 1.97
N SER A 23 17.95 -1.38 2.29
CA SER A 23 18.42 -2.62 1.66
C SER A 23 17.88 -2.83 0.25
N PHE A 24 16.71 -2.24 -0.05
CA PHE A 24 16.04 -2.36 -1.35
C PHE A 24 16.29 -1.15 -2.26
N MET A 25 16.47 0.03 -1.67
CA MET A 25 16.56 1.29 -2.39
C MET A 25 18.01 1.71 -2.60
N LYS A 26 18.34 2.07 -3.84
CA LYS A 26 19.66 2.56 -4.26
C LYS A 26 19.59 4.05 -4.57
N SER A 27 20.73 4.69 -4.74
CA SER A 27 20.76 6.06 -5.26
C SER A 27 20.12 6.13 -6.65
N ASP A 28 19.58 7.30 -6.97
CA ASP A 28 19.12 7.69 -8.32
C ASP A 28 17.91 6.93 -8.86
N MET A 29 17.20 6.19 -8.02
CA MET A 29 15.93 5.54 -8.37
C MET A 29 14.85 6.54 -8.81
N ILE A 30 13.95 6.10 -9.68
CA ILE A 30 12.77 6.84 -10.14
C ILE A 30 11.56 6.45 -9.29
N PHE A 31 10.90 7.45 -8.71
CA PHE A 31 9.70 7.29 -7.89
C PHE A 31 8.43 7.64 -8.66
N ALA A 32 7.38 6.85 -8.50
CA ALA A 32 6.05 7.17 -8.98
C ALA A 32 5.02 7.11 -7.85
N PHE A 33 4.22 8.16 -7.70
CA PHE A 33 3.15 8.25 -6.72
C PHE A 33 1.80 8.15 -7.43
N ILE A 34 1.05 7.07 -7.19
CA ILE A 34 -0.29 6.88 -7.74
C ILE A 34 -1.32 7.35 -6.72
N ALA A 35 -2.12 8.34 -7.09
CA ALA A 35 -3.15 8.92 -6.24
C ALA A 35 -4.24 7.89 -5.86
N SER A 36 -4.97 8.16 -4.79
CA SER A 36 -6.14 7.36 -4.41
C SER A 36 -7.42 7.76 -5.16
N GLU A 37 -7.46 8.99 -5.66
CA GLU A 37 -8.55 9.57 -6.46
C GLU A 37 -7.90 10.55 -7.44
N PHE A 38 -8.34 10.53 -8.70
CA PHE A 38 -7.57 11.15 -9.78
C PHE A 38 -8.05 12.54 -10.17
N GLU A 39 -9.28 12.95 -9.87
CA GLU A 39 -9.91 14.11 -10.53
C GLU A 39 -10.07 15.35 -9.66
N ASN A 40 -10.17 15.20 -8.34
CA ASN A 40 -10.69 16.26 -7.46
C ASN A 40 -9.80 16.57 -6.25
N ILE A 41 -8.67 15.88 -6.11
CA ILE A 41 -7.81 15.99 -4.92
C ILE A 41 -6.35 16.34 -5.22
N TYR A 42 -6.04 16.96 -6.37
CA TYR A 42 -4.67 17.21 -6.83
C TYR A 42 -3.75 17.84 -5.78
N GLU A 43 -4.21 18.91 -5.10
CA GLU A 43 -3.40 19.59 -4.08
C GLU A 43 -3.08 18.68 -2.89
N LYS A 44 -4.06 17.86 -2.49
CA LYS A 44 -3.90 16.86 -1.43
C LYS A 44 -2.93 15.76 -1.87
N THR A 45 -3.06 15.27 -3.10
CA THR A 45 -2.14 14.29 -3.70
C THR A 45 -0.70 14.82 -3.72
N ASP A 46 -0.49 16.05 -4.20
CA ASP A 46 0.83 16.68 -4.25
C ASP A 46 1.42 16.89 -2.85
N TRP A 47 0.59 17.26 -1.88
CA TRP A 47 1.00 17.41 -0.50
C TRP A 47 1.48 16.09 0.10
N TYR A 48 0.71 15.00 -0.04
CA TYR A 48 1.12 13.68 0.44
C TYR A 48 2.38 13.19 -0.26
N CYS A 49 2.46 13.32 -1.59
CA CYS A 49 3.66 12.94 -2.34
C CYS A 49 4.90 13.68 -1.80
N LYS A 50 4.83 15.00 -1.62
CA LYS A 50 5.93 15.80 -1.05
C LYS A 50 6.31 15.35 0.36
N ASN A 51 5.33 15.06 1.21
CA ASN A 51 5.60 14.60 2.57
C ASN A 51 6.31 13.25 2.60
N PHE A 52 5.84 12.26 1.84
CA PHE A 52 6.52 10.96 1.79
C PHE A 52 7.91 11.06 1.17
N LEU A 53 8.09 11.86 0.11
CA LEU A 53 9.43 12.16 -0.42
C LEU A 53 10.34 12.80 0.62
N LYS A 54 9.80 13.68 1.49
CA LYS A 54 10.54 14.24 2.62
C LYS A 54 10.93 13.16 3.62
N MET A 55 10.02 12.27 4.01
CA MET A 55 10.32 11.15 4.92
C MET A 55 11.39 10.22 4.34
N PHE A 56 11.35 9.91 3.05
CA PHE A 56 12.43 9.18 2.37
C PHE A 56 13.76 9.94 2.45
N SER A 57 13.74 11.25 2.18
CA SER A 57 14.94 12.10 2.26
C SER A 57 15.52 12.17 3.68
N ASP A 58 14.69 12.29 4.71
CA ASP A 58 15.11 12.27 6.11
C ASP A 58 15.70 10.90 6.50
N ALA A 59 15.18 9.82 5.88
CA ALA A 59 15.75 8.48 5.96
C ALA A 59 17.02 8.28 5.10
N GLY A 60 17.52 9.32 4.43
CA GLY A 60 18.72 9.28 3.58
C GLY A 60 18.52 8.55 2.24
N ILE A 61 17.27 8.44 1.77
CA ILE A 61 16.91 7.86 0.48
C ILE A 61 16.47 9.01 -0.44
N HIS A 62 17.14 9.14 -1.58
CA HIS A 62 16.90 10.21 -2.54
C HIS A 62 16.57 9.64 -3.91
N PHE A 63 15.53 10.17 -4.54
CA PHE A 63 15.09 9.81 -5.88
C PHE A 63 15.59 10.83 -6.90
N SER A 64 16.01 10.38 -8.07
CA SER A 64 16.45 11.25 -9.17
C SER A 64 15.28 11.99 -9.82
N ARG A 65 14.10 11.36 -9.81
CA ARG A 65 12.85 11.89 -10.33
C ARG A 65 11.68 11.34 -9.53
N ALA A 66 10.65 12.15 -9.36
CA ALA A 66 9.38 11.74 -8.79
C ALA A 66 8.23 12.20 -9.69
N ASP A 67 7.40 11.27 -10.13
CA ASP A 67 6.23 11.52 -10.97
C ASP A 67 4.95 11.25 -10.18
N VAL A 68 3.94 12.10 -10.34
CA VAL A 68 2.60 11.88 -9.77
C VAL A 68 1.66 11.40 -10.87
N ILE A 69 0.89 10.37 -10.58
CA ILE A 69 -0.13 9.80 -11.47
C ILE A 69 -1.51 10.10 -10.87
N ASP A 70 -2.23 10.98 -11.56
CA ASP A 70 -3.66 11.27 -11.46
C ASP A 70 -4.15 11.78 -12.82
N SER A 71 -5.34 12.40 -12.92
CA SER A 71 -5.89 12.80 -14.23
C SER A 71 -5.20 13.99 -14.91
N ARG A 72 -4.14 14.55 -14.30
CA ARG A 72 -3.25 15.52 -14.96
C ARG A 72 -2.34 14.88 -16.01
N VAL A 73 -2.20 13.55 -16.00
CA VAL A 73 -1.48 12.80 -17.04
C VAL A 73 -2.43 11.86 -17.79
N THR A 74 -2.16 11.59 -19.07
CA THR A 74 -2.95 10.60 -19.82
C THR A 74 -2.68 9.19 -19.30
N ASP A 75 -3.56 8.25 -19.64
CA ASP A 75 -3.36 6.84 -19.36
C ASP A 75 -2.08 6.29 -20.00
N GLU A 76 -1.74 6.68 -21.24
CA GLU A 76 -0.47 6.24 -21.84
C GLU A 76 0.75 6.80 -21.10
N THR A 77 0.66 8.05 -20.65
CA THR A 77 1.73 8.69 -19.87
C THR A 77 1.87 8.00 -18.51
N ALA A 78 0.77 7.73 -17.82
CA ALA A 78 0.74 7.00 -16.55
C ALA A 78 1.35 5.60 -16.69
N GLN A 79 1.00 4.87 -17.75
CA GLN A 79 1.57 3.56 -18.05
C GLN A 79 3.08 3.64 -18.30
N ALA A 80 3.55 4.66 -19.02
CA ALA A 80 4.97 4.89 -19.26
C ALA A 80 5.73 5.20 -17.95
N ILE A 81 5.13 6.02 -17.08
CA ILE A 81 5.67 6.31 -15.74
C ILE A 81 5.82 5.01 -14.95
N VAL A 82 4.75 4.21 -14.83
CA VAL A 82 4.75 2.92 -14.10
C VAL A 82 5.81 1.96 -14.63
N LYS A 83 5.99 1.87 -15.96
CA LYS A 83 7.04 1.02 -16.57
C LYS A 83 8.46 1.49 -16.25
N SER A 84 8.66 2.80 -16.10
CA SER A 84 9.99 3.40 -15.88
C SER A 84 10.37 3.54 -14.41
N ALA A 85 9.39 3.52 -13.50
CA ALA A 85 9.63 3.73 -12.08
C ALA A 85 10.34 2.52 -11.45
N ASP A 86 11.32 2.79 -10.59
CA ASP A 86 11.96 1.77 -9.75
C ASP A 86 11.15 1.53 -8.46
N VAL A 87 10.48 2.57 -7.98
CA VAL A 87 9.64 2.56 -6.78
C VAL A 87 8.27 3.14 -7.10
N ILE A 88 7.22 2.39 -6.80
CA ILE A 88 5.83 2.82 -6.97
C ILE A 88 5.17 2.90 -5.60
N TRP A 89 4.53 4.02 -5.33
CA TRP A 89 3.71 4.24 -4.13
C TRP A 89 2.23 4.30 -4.51
N LEU A 90 1.41 3.41 -3.93
CA LEU A 90 -0.04 3.45 -4.00
C LEU A 90 -0.58 4.18 -2.78
N ALA A 91 -1.17 5.37 -2.99
CA ALA A 91 -1.63 6.23 -1.91
C ALA A 91 -2.78 5.61 -1.07
N GLY A 92 -2.94 6.10 0.16
CA GLY A 92 -4.11 5.84 0.98
C GLY A 92 -5.28 6.75 0.58
N GLY A 93 -6.51 6.30 0.81
CA GLY A 93 -7.74 7.02 0.46
C GLY A 93 -8.92 6.07 0.34
N ASP A 94 -9.79 6.29 -0.64
CA ASP A 94 -10.91 5.39 -0.91
C ASP A 94 -10.46 4.19 -1.74
N THR A 95 -10.56 2.98 -1.17
CA THR A 95 -9.99 1.76 -1.75
C THR A 95 -10.66 1.36 -3.07
N PRO A 96 -12.00 1.24 -3.17
CA PRO A 96 -12.66 0.98 -4.45
C PRO A 96 -12.40 2.03 -5.53
N ILE A 97 -12.39 3.33 -5.16
CA ILE A 97 -12.13 4.41 -6.12
C ILE A 97 -10.71 4.31 -6.69
N GLN A 98 -9.70 4.10 -5.84
CA GLN A 98 -8.33 3.90 -6.33
C GLN A 98 -8.26 2.73 -7.30
N TYR A 99 -8.85 1.58 -6.95
CA TYR A 99 -8.83 0.41 -7.83
C TYR A 99 -9.53 0.65 -9.17
N ALA A 100 -10.64 1.40 -9.17
CA ALA A 100 -11.33 1.80 -10.39
C ALA A 100 -10.42 2.61 -11.32
N TYR A 101 -9.61 3.54 -10.78
CA TYR A 101 -8.64 4.29 -11.57
C TYR A 101 -7.48 3.43 -12.07
N LEU A 102 -6.92 2.54 -11.23
CA LEU A 102 -5.89 1.59 -11.66
C LEU A 102 -6.36 0.76 -12.86
N LYS A 103 -7.64 0.37 -12.87
CA LYS A 103 -8.27 -0.36 -13.97
C LYS A 103 -8.52 0.54 -15.18
N ALA A 104 -9.11 1.73 -14.99
CA ALA A 104 -9.47 2.65 -16.06
C ALA A 104 -8.24 3.13 -16.85
N TYR A 105 -7.11 3.36 -16.16
CA TYR A 105 -5.85 3.79 -16.77
C TYR A 105 -5.01 2.61 -17.31
N GLY A 106 -5.51 1.37 -17.20
CA GLY A 106 -4.81 0.18 -17.69
C GLY A 106 -3.50 -0.11 -16.96
N LEU A 107 -3.37 0.27 -15.69
CA LEU A 107 -2.12 0.15 -14.93
C LEU A 107 -1.88 -1.26 -14.37
N ILE A 108 -2.95 -2.04 -14.18
CA ILE A 108 -2.89 -3.35 -13.50
C ILE A 108 -1.85 -4.31 -14.10
N PRO A 109 -1.77 -4.53 -15.44
CA PRO A 109 -0.77 -5.42 -16.02
C PRO A 109 0.66 -4.98 -15.70
N TYR A 110 0.94 -3.68 -15.78
CA TYR A 110 2.27 -3.13 -15.54
C TYR A 110 2.67 -3.18 -14.07
N LEU A 111 1.71 -2.98 -13.16
CA LEU A 111 1.95 -3.17 -11.72
C LEU A 111 2.26 -4.64 -11.38
N ARG A 112 1.60 -5.60 -12.03
CA ARG A 112 1.85 -7.04 -11.83
C ARG A 112 3.20 -7.50 -12.39
N GLU A 113 3.65 -6.89 -13.49
CA GLU A 113 4.92 -7.22 -14.15
C GLU A 113 6.12 -6.43 -13.61
N HIS A 114 5.87 -5.44 -12.75
CA HIS A 114 6.89 -4.58 -12.16
C HIS A 114 7.97 -5.42 -11.44
N ARG A 115 9.23 -4.94 -11.50
CA ARG A 115 10.38 -5.68 -10.95
C ARG A 115 11.06 -4.99 -9.77
N GLY A 116 10.76 -3.70 -9.55
CA GLY A 116 11.31 -2.91 -8.45
C GLY A 116 10.51 -3.08 -7.16
N VAL A 117 10.24 -1.95 -6.49
CA VAL A 117 9.51 -1.90 -5.22
C VAL A 117 8.11 -1.33 -5.44
N ILE A 118 7.08 -2.00 -4.94
CA ILE A 118 5.72 -1.45 -4.84
C ILE A 118 5.37 -1.31 -3.35
N ILE A 119 5.00 -0.11 -2.95
CA ILE A 119 4.60 0.24 -1.59
C ILE A 119 3.13 0.64 -1.62
N GLY A 120 2.30 -0.07 -0.87
CA GLY A 120 0.91 0.30 -0.62
C GLY A 120 0.80 0.96 0.73
N MET A 121 -0.01 2.03 0.82
CA MET A 121 -0.38 2.66 2.07
C MET A 121 -1.88 2.58 2.27
N SER A 122 -2.33 2.02 3.40
CA SER A 122 -3.75 1.91 3.74
C SER A 122 -4.55 1.28 2.58
N ALA A 123 -5.42 2.03 1.90
CA ALA A 123 -6.10 1.61 0.67
C ALA A 123 -5.18 0.96 -0.38
N GLY A 124 -3.98 1.52 -0.58
CA GLY A 124 -2.98 0.95 -1.49
C GLY A 124 -2.59 -0.48 -1.09
N SER A 125 -2.42 -0.75 0.21
CA SER A 125 -2.11 -2.10 0.75
C SER A 125 -3.26 -3.08 0.52
N ILE A 126 -4.50 -2.62 0.75
CA ILE A 126 -5.68 -3.45 0.47
C ILE A 126 -5.72 -3.82 -1.02
N ASN A 127 -5.49 -2.85 -1.91
CA ASN A 127 -5.49 -3.06 -3.36
C ASN A 127 -4.34 -3.94 -3.87
N MET A 128 -3.21 -4.03 -3.17
CA MET A 128 -2.12 -4.96 -3.50
C MET A 128 -2.51 -6.43 -3.27
N SER A 129 -3.52 -6.69 -2.43
CA SER A 129 -3.99 -8.04 -2.12
C SER A 129 -4.65 -8.70 -3.32
N LYS A 130 -4.72 -10.04 -3.32
CA LYS A 130 -5.54 -10.80 -4.27
C LYS A 130 -7.02 -10.52 -4.07
N THR A 131 -7.44 -10.49 -2.81
CA THR A 131 -8.79 -10.12 -2.41
C THR A 131 -8.73 -8.87 -1.56
N ALA A 132 -9.28 -7.77 -2.08
CA ALA A 132 -9.52 -6.58 -1.29
C ALA A 132 -10.75 -6.82 -0.42
N VAL A 133 -10.60 -6.64 0.89
CA VAL A 133 -11.69 -6.70 1.87
C VAL A 133 -11.82 -5.30 2.47
N CYS A 134 -12.78 -4.53 1.98
CA CYS A 134 -13.05 -3.17 2.44
C CYS A 134 -14.06 -3.23 3.58
N SER A 135 -13.60 -3.45 4.80
CA SER A 135 -14.45 -3.58 5.99
C SER A 135 -15.01 -2.23 6.43
N VAL A 136 -16.18 -2.24 7.09
CA VAL A 136 -16.72 -1.03 7.75
C VAL A 136 -15.83 -0.64 8.92
N THR A 137 -15.24 -1.63 9.59
CA THR A 137 -14.23 -1.46 10.64
C THR A 137 -13.06 -0.58 10.20
N CYS A 138 -12.57 -0.76 8.97
CA CYS A 138 -11.54 0.06 8.35
C CYS A 138 -12.05 1.43 7.81
N GLY A 139 -13.27 1.84 8.16
CA GLY A 139 -13.82 3.15 7.80
C GLY A 139 -14.51 3.23 6.43
N HIS A 140 -14.77 2.10 5.76
CA HIS A 140 -15.56 2.10 4.52
C HIS A 140 -17.05 2.25 4.83
N SER A 141 -17.80 2.88 3.92
CA SER A 141 -19.24 3.11 4.10
C SER A 141 -20.09 1.84 4.12
N LYS A 142 -19.57 0.76 3.53
CA LYS A 142 -20.17 -0.57 3.47
C LYS A 142 -19.07 -1.61 3.25
N LEU A 143 -19.36 -2.86 3.60
CA LEU A 143 -18.52 -3.99 3.20
C LEU A 143 -18.49 -4.10 1.67
N ASP A 144 -17.30 -4.09 1.09
CA ASP A 144 -17.07 -4.34 -0.33
C ASP A 144 -15.88 -5.29 -0.52
N ILE A 145 -16.06 -6.33 -1.32
CA ILE A 145 -15.05 -7.39 -1.51
C ILE A 145 -14.91 -7.68 -3.00
N TYR A 146 -13.68 -7.59 -3.52
CA TYR A 146 -13.40 -7.81 -4.93
C TYR A 146 -11.98 -8.37 -5.15
N GLU A 147 -11.77 -8.95 -6.33
CA GLU A 147 -10.43 -9.34 -6.79
C GLU A 147 -9.64 -8.09 -7.20
N ALA A 148 -8.53 -7.84 -6.51
CA ALA A 148 -7.69 -6.66 -6.70
C ALA A 148 -6.39 -6.99 -7.48
N LEU A 149 -5.26 -6.36 -7.14
CA LEU A 149 -4.04 -6.51 -7.92
C LEU A 149 -3.45 -7.92 -7.84
N GLY A 150 -3.61 -8.65 -6.72
CA GLY A 150 -3.04 -9.98 -6.58
C GLY A 150 -1.51 -10.01 -6.56
N LEU A 151 -0.90 -9.01 -5.93
CA LEU A 151 0.56 -9.01 -5.68
C LEU A 151 0.93 -9.87 -4.47
N VAL A 152 -0.01 -10.03 -3.52
CA VAL A 152 0.06 -10.95 -2.38
C VAL A 152 -1.22 -11.78 -2.26
N GLU A 153 -1.12 -12.99 -1.71
CA GLU A 153 -2.23 -13.95 -1.63
C GLU A 153 -3.17 -13.74 -0.43
N PHE A 154 -2.81 -12.87 0.51
CA PHE A 154 -3.58 -12.57 1.72
C PHE A 154 -4.24 -11.19 1.65
N SER A 155 -5.27 -10.97 2.46
CA SER A 155 -5.94 -9.67 2.61
C SER A 155 -5.29 -8.84 3.73
N ILE A 156 -5.46 -7.52 3.67
CA ILE A 156 -4.94 -6.58 4.67
C ILE A 156 -6.09 -5.84 5.35
N GLU A 157 -5.99 -5.65 6.66
CA GLU A 157 -6.76 -4.69 7.45
C GLU A 157 -5.77 -3.65 7.99
N PRO A 158 -5.61 -2.48 7.34
CA PRO A 158 -4.78 -1.41 7.89
C PRO A 158 -5.49 -0.73 9.06
N HIS A 159 -4.75 0.04 9.85
CA HIS A 159 -5.22 0.79 11.01
C HIS A 159 -5.85 -0.11 12.09
N LEU A 160 -5.35 -1.35 12.24
CA LEU A 160 -5.90 -2.28 13.22
C LEU A 160 -5.75 -1.72 14.64
N ASP A 161 -6.87 -1.54 15.34
CA ASP A 161 -6.88 -1.40 16.79
C ASP A 161 -6.99 -2.79 17.44
N VAL A 162 -5.84 -3.36 17.82
CA VAL A 162 -5.76 -4.68 18.44
C VAL A 162 -6.54 -4.79 19.76
N ASN A 163 -6.77 -3.67 20.44
CA ASN A 163 -7.52 -3.68 21.70
C ASN A 163 -9.04 -3.71 21.46
N ASN A 164 -9.50 -3.40 20.24
CA ASN A 164 -10.91 -3.26 19.89
C ASN A 164 -11.22 -3.96 18.56
N ILE A 165 -10.87 -5.24 18.45
CA ILE A 165 -11.15 -6.05 17.25
C ILE A 165 -12.66 -6.26 17.13
N SER A 166 -13.22 -5.83 15.99
CA SER A 166 -14.66 -5.90 15.75
C SER A 166 -15.14 -7.33 15.46
N GLU A 167 -16.41 -7.59 15.81
CA GLU A 167 -17.07 -8.85 15.47
C GLU A 167 -17.18 -9.03 13.94
N GLU A 168 -17.31 -7.93 13.18
CA GLU A 168 -17.26 -7.96 11.71
C GLU A 168 -15.95 -8.57 11.22
N LEU A 169 -14.82 -8.09 11.74
CA LEU A 169 -13.50 -8.55 11.32
C LEU A 169 -13.26 -10.02 11.70
N LEU A 170 -13.74 -10.46 12.87
CA LEU A 170 -13.70 -11.87 13.27
C LEU A 170 -14.52 -12.76 12.34
N MET A 171 -15.75 -12.35 11.98
CA MET A 171 -16.58 -13.09 11.03
C MET A 171 -15.95 -13.14 9.63
N LEU A 172 -15.41 -12.02 9.14
CA LEU A 172 -14.71 -11.97 7.85
C LEU A 172 -13.51 -12.93 7.83
N SER A 173 -12.80 -13.03 8.95
CA SER A 173 -11.61 -13.89 9.07
C SER A 173 -11.88 -15.40 8.94
N GLU A 174 -13.14 -15.85 9.06
CA GLU A 174 -13.53 -17.24 8.80
C GLU A 174 -13.45 -17.61 7.31
N LYS A 175 -13.57 -16.61 6.44
CA LYS A 175 -13.54 -16.80 4.97
C LYS A 175 -12.32 -16.17 4.33
N TYR A 176 -11.83 -15.06 4.87
CA TYR A 176 -10.73 -14.26 4.32
C TYR A 176 -9.69 -14.05 5.42
N PRO A 177 -8.59 -14.83 5.47
CA PRO A 177 -7.50 -14.54 6.39
C PRO A 177 -6.95 -13.13 6.13
N LEU A 178 -6.88 -12.32 7.19
CA LEU A 178 -6.40 -10.94 7.10
C LEU A 178 -5.14 -10.76 7.93
N TYR A 179 -4.18 -10.03 7.39
CA TYR A 179 -3.16 -9.42 8.22
C TYR A 179 -3.61 -8.03 8.64
N GLY A 180 -3.84 -7.87 9.93
CA GLY A 180 -4.04 -6.58 10.55
C GLY A 180 -2.71 -5.87 10.79
N ILE A 181 -2.60 -4.65 10.29
CA ILE A 181 -1.41 -3.81 10.40
C ILE A 181 -1.80 -2.61 11.27
N CYS A 182 -1.20 -2.48 12.45
CA CYS A 182 -1.32 -1.26 13.25
C CYS A 182 -0.56 -0.11 12.56
N ASP A 183 -0.89 1.15 12.91
CA ASP A 183 -0.12 2.30 12.42
C ASP A 183 1.36 2.19 12.79
N ASP A 184 2.20 2.75 11.93
CA ASP A 184 3.66 2.58 11.91
C ASP A 184 4.12 1.12 11.67
N GLY A 185 3.19 0.23 11.26
CA GLY A 185 3.47 -1.14 10.87
C GLY A 185 3.67 -1.33 9.36
N ALA A 186 4.46 -2.35 9.00
CA ALA A 186 4.65 -2.78 7.62
C ALA A 186 4.85 -4.29 7.49
N ILE A 187 4.36 -4.85 6.38
CA ILE A 187 4.66 -6.22 5.93
C ILE A 187 5.49 -6.11 4.65
N ILE A 188 6.65 -6.74 4.62
CA ILE A 188 7.58 -6.70 3.49
C ILE A 188 7.69 -8.10 2.92
N CYS A 189 7.24 -8.29 1.68
CA CYS A 189 7.32 -9.56 0.97
C CYS A 189 8.34 -9.47 -0.16
N THR A 190 9.37 -10.31 -0.10
CA THR A 190 10.31 -10.59 -1.19
C THR A 190 9.97 -11.93 -1.84
N GLU A 191 10.82 -12.42 -2.76
CA GLU A 191 10.63 -13.76 -3.35
C GLU A 191 10.83 -14.88 -2.32
N ASP A 192 11.79 -14.68 -1.40
CA ASP A 192 12.23 -15.74 -0.47
C ASP A 192 11.72 -15.55 0.96
N ASN A 193 11.23 -14.35 1.31
CA ASN A 193 10.91 -14.04 2.71
C ASN A 193 9.73 -13.09 2.87
N THR A 194 9.07 -13.18 4.02
CA THR A 194 8.13 -12.17 4.52
C THR A 194 8.62 -11.68 5.88
N SER A 195 8.76 -10.36 6.03
CA SER A 195 9.18 -9.72 7.27
C SER A 195 8.07 -8.82 7.81
N TYR A 196 7.97 -8.75 9.13
CA TYR A 196 6.99 -7.95 9.84
C TYR A 196 7.71 -6.84 10.61
N ILE A 197 7.26 -5.60 10.44
CA ILE A 197 7.78 -4.42 11.14
C ILE A 197 6.64 -3.81 11.96
N GLY A 198 6.89 -3.56 13.24
CA GLY A 198 5.88 -3.04 14.16
C GLY A 198 4.87 -4.11 14.59
N ASP A 199 3.66 -3.66 14.91
CA ASP A 199 2.60 -4.51 15.43
C ASP A 199 1.72 -5.06 14.31
N ILE A 200 2.00 -6.31 13.94
CA ILE A 200 1.29 -7.05 12.89
C ILE A 200 0.59 -8.25 13.50
N PHE A 201 -0.67 -8.49 13.11
CA PHE A 201 -1.48 -9.60 13.59
C PHE A 201 -2.10 -10.37 12.44
N LEU A 202 -2.01 -11.69 12.48
CA LEU A 202 -2.84 -12.56 11.63
C LEU A 202 -4.19 -12.76 12.32
N ILE A 203 -5.26 -12.45 11.59
CA ILE A 203 -6.65 -12.68 11.99
C ILE A 203 -7.22 -13.75 11.05
N ASN A 204 -7.46 -14.93 11.60
CA ASN A 204 -7.89 -16.09 10.82
C ASN A 204 -8.78 -16.99 11.67
N ASN A 205 -9.93 -17.41 11.14
CA ASN A 205 -10.91 -18.25 11.85
C ASN A 205 -11.25 -17.71 13.25
N ARG A 206 -11.47 -16.39 13.36
CA ARG A 206 -11.75 -15.66 14.61
C ARG A 206 -10.62 -15.68 15.64
N HIS A 207 -9.43 -16.17 15.28
CA HIS A 207 -8.24 -16.14 16.12
C HIS A 207 -7.30 -15.03 15.69
N VAL A 208 -6.71 -14.36 16.69
CA VAL A 208 -5.79 -13.24 16.49
C VAL A 208 -4.44 -13.65 17.05
N SER A 209 -3.42 -13.63 16.21
CA SER A 209 -2.05 -14.02 16.59
C SER A 209 -1.07 -12.96 16.15
N ARG A 210 -0.20 -12.49 17.06
CA ARG A 210 0.86 -11.54 16.72
C ARG A 210 1.91 -12.22 15.84
N MET A 211 2.31 -11.55 14.77
CA MET A 211 3.41 -11.97 13.90
C MET A 211 4.75 -11.47 14.48
N MET A 212 5.80 -12.26 14.27
CA MET A 212 7.18 -11.97 14.72
C MET A 212 8.13 -12.01 13.53
#